data_AF-A0A2U8W2F3-F1
#
_entry.id   AF-A0A2U8W2F3-F1
#
_cell.length_a   1.000
_cell.length_b   1.000
_cell.length_c   1.000
_cell.angle_alpha   90.00
_cell.angle_beta   90.00
_cell.angle_gamma   90.00
#
_symmetry.space_group_name_H-M   'P 1'
#
loop_
_entity.id
_entity.type
_entity.pdbx_description
1 polymer ?
#
loop_
_entity_poly.entity_id
_entity_poly.type
_entity_poly.pdbx_seq_one_letter_code
_entity_poly.pdbx_strand_id
1 'polypeptide(L)' 'MSIACDVWKDAKTEVGPYEFANLPRPGDTISVPKQSGDGYQHFRVDSVTHRASGAAHPTATYLFVSEAE' A
#
# COMPACT_ATOMS: atom_id res chain seq x y z
N MET A 1 -6.14 5.78 15.30
CA MET A 1 -4.70 5.82 14.94
C MET A 1 -4.61 5.21 13.55
N SER A 2 -4.13 5.95 12.56
CA SER A 2 -3.93 5.46 11.19
C SER A 2 -2.53 4.86 11.04
N ILE A 3 -2.37 3.94 10.10
CA ILE A 3 -1.10 3.32 9.72
C ILE A 3 -0.77 3.78 8.31
N ALA A 4 0.33 4.53 8.17
CA ALA A 4 0.85 4.93 6.87
C ALA A 4 1.50 3.72 6.20
N CYS A 5 1.06 3.41 4.98
CA CYS A 5 1.60 2.34 4.16
C CYS A 5 1.89 2.86 2.76
N ASP A 6 3.04 2.48 2.21
CA ASP A 6 3.37 2.72 0.82
C ASP A 6 2.85 1.55 -0.02
N VAL A 7 1.94 1.84 -0.94
CA VAL A 7 1.34 0.82 -1.81
C VAL A 7 2.09 0.75 -3.13
N TRP A 8 2.52 -0.45 -3.50
CA TRP A 8 3.32 -0.74 -4.68
C TRP A 8 2.64 -1.81 -5.54
N LYS A 9 2.55 -1.58 -6.85
CA LYS A 9 2.10 -2.61 -7.80
C LYS A 9 3.19 -3.66 -8.03
N ASP A 10 4.42 -3.21 -8.09
CA ASP A 10 5.60 -4.03 -8.30
C ASP A 10 6.85 -3.30 -7.77
N ALA A 11 8.03 -3.92 -7.82
CA ALA A 11 9.27 -3.32 -7.31
C ALA A 11 9.72 -2.02 -8.02
N LYS A 12 9.07 -1.64 -9.12
CA LYS A 12 9.38 -0.44 -9.93
C LYS A 12 8.21 0.55 -9.99
N THR A 13 6.99 0.13 -9.65
CA THR A 13 5.78 0.96 -9.76
C THR A 13 5.15 1.20 -8.39
N GLU A 14 5.35 2.42 -7.87
CA GLU A 14 4.66 2.92 -6.68
C GLU A 14 3.26 3.42 -7.08
N VAL A 15 2.24 3.00 -6.32
CA VAL A 15 0.87 3.55 -6.43
C VAL A 15 0.76 4.82 -5.60
N GLY A 16 1.34 4.80 -4.41
CA GLY A 16 1.50 5.95 -3.55
C GLY A 16 1.39 5.62 -2.06
N PRO A 17 1.64 6.62 -1.20
CA PRO A 17 1.41 6.49 0.23
C PRO A 17 -0.08 6.62 0.54
N TYR A 18 -0.59 5.70 1.36
CA TYR A 18 -1.97 5.70 1.83
C TYR A 18 -2.05 5.39 3.32
N GLU A 19 -3.07 5.95 3.99
CA GLU A 19 -3.33 5.71 5.40
C GLU A 19 -4.48 4.72 5.57
N PHE A 20 -4.25 3.68 6.38
CA PHE A 20 -5.25 2.66 6.68
C PHE A 20 -5.62 2.67 8.16
N ALA A 21 -6.88 2.37 8.48
CA ALA A 21 -7.33 2.23 9.87
C ALA A 21 -6.72 1.00 10.57
N ASN A 22 -6.43 -0.05 9.80
CA ASN A 22 -5.72 -1.26 10.21
C ASN A 22 -4.78 -1.69 9.10
N LEU A 23 -3.71 -2.39 9.45
CA LEU A 23 -2.77 -2.90 8.45
C LEU A 23 -3.46 -3.96 7.58
N PRO A 24 -3.57 -3.77 6.25
CA PRO A 24 -4.13 -4.77 5.35
C PRO A 24 -3.33 -6.07 5.38
N ARG A 25 -3.99 -7.22 5.22
CA ARG A 25 -3.35 -8.54 5.18
C ARG A 25 -3.24 -9.05 3.75
N PRO A 26 -2.27 -9.95 3.47
CA PRO A 26 -2.25 -10.68 2.21
C PRO A 26 -3.59 -11.38 1.95
N GLY A 27 -4.17 -11.15 0.79
CA GLY A 27 -5.50 -11.62 0.38
C GLY A 27 -6.63 -10.59 0.55
N ASP A 28 -6.44 -9.53 1.34
CA ASP A 28 -7.44 -8.48 1.49
C ASP A 28 -7.53 -7.62 0.22
N THR A 29 -8.73 -7.10 -0.05
CA THR A 29 -8.93 -6.06 -1.07
C THR A 29 -8.92 -4.69 -0.41
N ILE A 30 -7.98 -3.84 -0.81
CA ILE A 30 -7.91 -2.43 -0.41
C ILE A 30 -8.48 -1.54 -1.51
N SER A 31 -9.02 -0.39 -1.10
CA SER A 31 -9.51 0.64 -2.02
C SER A 31 -8.71 1.91 -1.77
N VAL A 32 -7.97 2.36 -2.78
CA VAL A 32 -7.11 3.55 -2.68
C VAL A 32 -7.53 4.59 -3.72
N PRO A 33 -7.49 5.89 -3.43
CA PRO A 33 -7.86 6.90 -4.42
C PRO A 33 -6.89 6.88 -5.61
N LYS A 34 -7.43 7.03 -6.81
CA LYS A 34 -6.63 7.09 -8.05
C LYS A 34 -5.75 8.33 -8.05
N GLN A 35 -4.50 8.19 -8.50
CA GLN A 35 -3.58 9.33 -8.63
C GLN A 35 -4.03 10.37 -9.68
N SER A 36 -4.86 9.98 -10.65
CA SER A 36 -5.37 10.89 -11.69
C SER A 36 -6.85 10.63 -11.94
N GLY A 37 -7.69 11.53 -11.43
CA GLY A 37 -9.14 11.53 -11.61
C GLY A 37 -9.92 11.37 -10.30
N ASP A 38 -11.24 11.43 -10.43
CA ASP A 38 -12.16 11.17 -9.33
C ASP A 38 -12.47 9.66 -9.28
N GLY A 39 -12.24 9.04 -8.13
CA GLY A 39 -12.57 7.64 -7.89
C GLY A 39 -11.51 6.85 -7.13
N TYR A 40 -11.89 5.61 -6.79
CA TYR A 40 -11.04 4.65 -6.10
C TYR A 40 -10.60 3.55 -7.06
N GLN A 41 -9.41 3.01 -6.83
CA GLN A 41 -8.91 1.80 -7.45
C GLN A 41 -8.83 0.72 -6.38
N HIS A 42 -9.32 -0.46 -6.75
CA HIS A 42 -9.31 -1.63 -5.88
C HIS A 42 -8.09 -2.48 -6.21
N PHE A 43 -7.36 -2.86 -5.17
CA PHE A 43 -6.22 -3.73 -5.30
C PHE A 43 -6.30 -4.86 -4.30
N ARG A 44 -5.83 -6.04 -4.71
CA ARG A 44 -5.66 -7.17 -3.82
C ARG A 44 -4.25 -7.11 -3.24
N VAL A 45 -4.12 -7.23 -1.93
CA VAL A 45 -2.83 -7.26 -1.25
C VAL A 45 -2.20 -8.63 -1.47
N ASP A 46 -1.05 -8.67 -2.12
CA ASP A 46 -0.30 -9.90 -2.34
C ASP A 46 0.66 -10.17 -1.19
N SER A 47 1.35 -9.13 -0.71
CA SER A 47 2.28 -9.26 0.41
C SER A 47 2.47 -7.95 1.16
N VAL A 48 2.87 -8.07 2.42
CA VAL A 48 3.14 -6.95 3.31
C VAL A 48 4.56 -7.08 3.80
N THR A 49 5.38 -6.05 3.60
CA THR A 49 6.77 -6.03 4.02
C THR A 49 7.02 -4.84 4.93
N HIS A 50 7.58 -5.11 6.10
CA HIS A 50 8.06 -4.08 7.02
C HIS A 50 9.55 -3.89 6.78
N ARG A 51 9.97 -2.70 6.32
CA ARG A 51 11.40 -2.40 6.24
C ARG A 51 11.84 -1.83 7.58
N ALA A 52 12.77 -2.53 8.23
CA ALA A 52 13.39 -2.05 9.45
C ALA A 52 14.04 -0.68 9.19
N SER A 53 13.82 0.24 10.12
CA SER A 53 14.29 1.61 10.09
C SER A 53 15.83 1.63 9.99
N GLY A 54 16.35 1.86 8.80
CA GLY A 54 17.71 2.35 8.57
C GLY A 54 17.65 3.86 8.49
N ALA A 55 18.65 4.55 9.04
CA ALA A 55 18.67 5.98 9.40
C ALA A 55 18.21 7.03 8.34
N ALA A 56 17.84 6.63 7.12
CA ALA A 56 17.30 7.49 6.07
C ALA A 56 15.76 7.43 5.92
N HIS A 57 15.08 6.39 6.42
CA HIS A 57 13.63 6.26 6.29
C HIS A 57 13.00 5.75 7.60
N PRO A 58 12.01 6.46 8.18
CA PRO A 58 11.25 5.94 9.32
C PRO A 58 10.56 4.62 8.93
N THR A 59 10.23 3.79 9.91
CA THR A 59 9.57 2.48 9.75
C THR A 59 8.40 2.58 8.76
N ALA A 60 8.63 2.14 7.51
CA ALA A 60 7.63 2.19 6.45
C ALA A 60 7.08 0.78 6.22
N THR A 61 5.76 0.69 6.11
CA THR A 61 5.09 -0.57 5.76
C THR A 61 4.75 -0.56 4.28
N TYR A 62 5.34 -1.50 3.54
CA TYR A 62 5.09 -1.66 2.11
C TYR A 62 3.97 -2.67 1.90
N LEU A 63 2.96 -2.28 1.12
CA LEU A 63 1.89 -3.15 0.65
C LEU A 63 2.13 -3.41 -0.84
N PHE A 64 2.48 -4.63 -1.19
CA PHE A 64 2.54 -5.06 -2.58
C PHE A 64 1.18 -5.56 -3.00
N VAL A 65 0.67 -5.04 -4.11
CA VAL A 65 -0.72 -5.24 -4.51
C VAL A 65 -0.84 -5.49 -6.02
N SER A 66 -1.85 -6.27 -6.39
CA SER A 66 -2.23 -6.54 -7.77
C SER A 66 -3.61 -5.96 -8.06
N GLU A 67 -3.91 -5.70 -9.33
CA GLU A 67 -5.26 -5.27 -9.73
C GLU A 67 -6.28 -6.34 -9.34
N ALA A 68 -7.24 -5.97 -8.50
CA ALA A 68 -8.33 -6.87 -8.14
C ALA A 68 -9.31 -6.91 -9.32
N GLU A 69 -9.48 -8.10 -9.89
CA GLU A 69 -10.43 -8.40 -10.97
C GLU A 69 -11.90 -8.31 -10.49
#